data_AF-A0A5K7Z6I5-F1
#
_entry.id   AF-A0A5K7Z6I5-F1
#
_cell.length_a   1.000
_cell.length_b   1.000
_cell.length_c   1.000
_cell.angle_alpha   90.00
_cell.angle_beta   90.00
_cell.angle_gamma   90.00
#
_symmetry.space_group_name_H-M   'P 1'
#
loop_
_entity.id
_entity.type
_entity.pdbx_description
1 polymer ?
#
loop_
_entity_poly.entity_id
_entity_poly.type
_entity_poly.pdbx_seq_one_letter_code
_entity_poly.pdbx_strand_id
1 'polypeptide(L)'
;MSKVYRTQDSGSSDAPDYVIRDGRFYRTIHHPSGWSDTADYEIRGDGKVYALETGVDPGGQPAVYEFREIMLYRTNAHPKGAGERPEYYIYD
;
A
#
# COMPACT_ATOMS: atom_id res chain seq x y z
N MET A 1 12.28 -4.16 9.13
CA MET A 1 11.27 -4.81 8.25
C MET A 1 10.05 -3.96 8.46
N SER A 2 9.72 -3.11 7.50
CA SER A 2 8.75 -2.06 7.78
C SER A 2 7.32 -2.61 7.82
N LYS A 3 6.56 -2.15 8.79
CA LYS A 3 5.15 -2.43 8.99
C LYS A 3 4.31 -1.27 8.45
N VAL A 4 3.15 -1.58 7.90
CA VAL A 4 2.25 -0.62 7.28
C VAL A 4 0.93 -0.65 8.01
N TYR A 5 0.50 0.49 8.52
CA TYR A 5 -0.66 0.63 9.38
C TYR A 5 -1.68 1.52 8.71
N ARG A 6 -2.95 1.11 8.77
CA ARG A 6 -4.11 1.91 8.37
C ARG A 6 -4.23 3.13 9.29
N THR A 7 -4.47 4.31 8.71
CA THR A 7 -4.69 5.55 9.47
C THR A 7 -6.04 5.52 10.18
N GLN A 8 -6.26 6.44 11.13
CA GLN A 8 -7.49 6.45 11.93
C GLN A 8 -8.76 6.55 11.08
N ASP A 9 -8.74 7.40 10.05
CA ASP A 9 -9.87 7.58 9.13
C ASP A 9 -10.17 6.35 8.26
N SER A 10 -9.19 5.44 8.12
CA SER A 10 -9.32 4.17 7.42
C SER A 10 -9.81 3.03 8.31
N GLY A 11 -10.16 3.34 9.57
CA GLY A 11 -10.70 2.43 10.58
C GLY A 11 -9.65 1.80 11.50
N SER A 12 -8.61 2.55 11.88
CA SER A 12 -7.56 2.28 12.88
C SER A 12 -7.41 0.86 13.45
N SER A 13 -6.20 0.31 13.38
CA SER A 13 -5.78 -0.90 14.10
C SER A 13 -4.37 -0.70 14.65
N ASP A 14 -4.09 -1.19 15.86
CA ASP A 14 -2.73 -1.22 16.43
C ASP A 14 -1.87 -2.34 15.81
N ALA A 15 -2.47 -3.16 14.95
CA ALA A 15 -1.79 -4.19 14.19
C ALA A 15 -1.62 -3.76 12.72
N PRO A 16 -0.49 -4.10 12.07
CA PRO A 16 -0.22 -3.68 10.71
C PRO A 16 -1.05 -4.47 9.70
N ASP A 17 -1.51 -3.78 8.67
CA ASP A 17 -2.22 -4.36 7.53
C ASP A 17 -1.25 -5.06 6.58
N TYR A 18 -0.04 -4.50 6.41
CA TYR A 18 1.01 -5.09 5.58
C TYR A 18 2.37 -5.12 6.29
N VAL A 19 3.23 -6.01 5.81
CA VAL A 19 4.68 -5.92 5.97
C VAL A 19 5.34 -5.68 4.62
N ILE A 20 6.39 -4.87 4.61
CA ILE A 20 7.20 -4.63 3.41
C ILE A 20 8.41 -5.56 3.43
N ARG A 21 8.55 -6.34 2.36
CA ARG A 21 9.69 -7.24 2.10
C ARG A 21 10.13 -7.05 0.67
N ASP A 22 11.42 -6.78 0.44
CA ASP A 22 11.99 -6.59 -0.89
C ASP A 22 11.21 -5.58 -1.76
N GLY A 23 10.80 -4.46 -1.14
CA GLY A 23 10.01 -3.41 -1.80
C GLY A 23 8.55 -3.77 -2.09
N ARG A 24 8.05 -4.91 -1.60
CA ARG A 24 6.68 -5.39 -1.84
C ARG A 24 5.84 -5.47 -0.57
N PHE A 25 4.56 -5.19 -0.70
CA PHE A 25 3.59 -5.16 0.41
C PHE A 25 2.85 -6.49 0.50
N TYR A 26 2.99 -7.17 1.63
CA TYR A 26 2.34 -8.46 1.89
C TYR A 26 1.36 -8.34 3.04
N ARG A 27 0.13 -8.83 2.82
CA ARG A 27 -0.94 -8.76 3.82
C ARG A 27 -0.58 -9.58 5.06
N THR A 28 -0.77 -9.00 6.24
CA THR A 28 -0.69 -9.75 7.50
C THR A 28 -2.01 -10.44 7.80
N ILE A 29 -2.06 -11.24 8.87
CA ILE A 29 -3.31 -11.83 9.39
C ILE A 29 -4.32 -10.78 9.87
N HIS A 30 -3.89 -9.54 10.10
CA HIS A 30 -4.74 -8.45 10.57
C HIS A 30 -5.33 -7.61 9.43
N HIS A 31 -4.88 -7.83 8.19
CA HIS A 31 -5.43 -7.15 7.05
C HIS A 31 -6.94 -7.43 6.92
N PRO A 32 -7.80 -6.42 6.65
CA PRO A 32 -9.25 -6.61 6.56
C PRO A 32 -9.71 -7.66 5.54
N SER A 33 -8.96 -7.83 4.45
CA SER A 33 -9.18 -8.86 3.42
C SER A 33 -8.51 -10.21 3.73
N GLY A 34 -7.98 -10.39 4.94
CA GLY A 34 -7.22 -11.58 5.35
C GLY A 34 -5.78 -11.62 4.83
N TRP A 35 -5.00 -12.56 5.38
CA TRP A 35 -3.60 -12.81 5.05
C TRP A 35 -3.41 -13.28 3.60
N SER A 36 -2.25 -12.95 3.02
CA SER A 36 -1.78 -13.50 1.74
C SER A 36 -0.26 -13.49 1.66
N ASP A 37 0.30 -14.51 1.01
CA ASP A 37 1.71 -14.59 0.61
C ASP A 37 2.00 -13.91 -0.73
N THR A 38 0.97 -13.49 -1.45
CA THR A 38 1.08 -12.71 -2.69
C THR A 38 1.11 -11.24 -2.34
N ALA A 39 2.00 -10.49 -2.98
CA ALA A 39 2.12 -9.06 -2.75
C ALA A 39 1.00 -8.31 -3.49
N ASP A 40 0.36 -7.37 -2.81
CA ASP A 40 -0.69 -6.54 -3.41
C ASP A 40 -0.08 -5.30 -4.10
N TYR A 41 1.09 -4.85 -3.64
CA TYR A 41 1.77 -3.66 -4.15
C TYR A 41 3.29 -3.80 -4.20
N GLU A 42 3.92 -2.98 -5.04
CA GLU A 42 5.38 -2.79 -5.08
C GLU A 42 5.78 -1.32 -5.08
N ILE A 43 6.89 -1.00 -4.41
CA ILE A 43 7.61 0.26 -4.53
C ILE A 43 8.54 0.17 -5.73
N ARG A 44 8.44 1.10 -6.68
CA ARG A 44 9.33 1.16 -7.85
C ARG A 44 10.45 2.18 -7.68
N GLY A 45 11.37 2.20 -8.63
CA GLY A 45 12.57 3.06 -8.61
C GLY A 45 12.29 4.57 -8.62
N ASP A 46 11.07 4.99 -8.96
CA ASP A 46 10.62 6.38 -8.85
C ASP A 46 10.08 6.74 -7.46
N GLY A 47 10.14 5.79 -6.51
CA GLY A 47 9.67 5.96 -5.14
C GLY A 47 8.15 5.96 -5.01
N LYS A 48 7.39 5.50 -6.00
CA LYS A 48 5.92 5.38 -5.90
C LYS A 48 5.47 3.94 -5.75
N VAL A 49 4.20 3.77 -5.36
CA VAL A 49 3.61 2.45 -5.08
C VAL A 49 2.63 2.08 -6.17
N TYR A 50 2.78 0.88 -6.70
CA TYR A 50 2.02 0.34 -7.82
C TYR A 50 1.29 -0.91 -7.38
N ALA A 51 0.06 -1.09 -7.85
CA ALA A 51 -0.69 -2.33 -7.63
C ALA A 51 -0.04 -3.46 -8.43
N LEU A 52 0.07 -4.63 -7.82
CA LEU A 52 0.48 -5.88 -8.47
C LEU A 52 -0.79 -6.66 -8.84
N GLU A 53 -1.63 -6.11 -9.73
CA GLU A 53 -2.77 -6.88 -10.22
C GLU A 53 -2.32 -7.99 -11.20
N THR A 54 -2.87 -9.18 -11.03
CA THR A 54 -2.69 -10.29 -11.97
C THR A 54 -3.34 -9.94 -13.32
N GLY A 55 -2.55 -9.70 -14.37
CA GLY A 55 -3.03 -9.62 -15.75
C GLY A 55 -2.97 -8.24 -16.42
N VAL A 56 -2.41 -7.23 -15.76
CA VAL A 56 -2.11 -5.93 -16.39
C VAL A 56 -0.60 -5.80 -16.59
N ASP A 57 -0.19 -5.28 -17.74
CA ASP A 57 1.24 -5.06 -18.04
C ASP A 57 1.87 -4.17 -16.95
N PRO A 58 2.87 -4.67 -16.19
CA PRO A 58 3.51 -3.90 -15.14
C PRO A 58 4.14 -2.61 -15.67
N GLY A 59 4.51 -2.52 -16.95
CA GLY A 59 5.13 -1.31 -17.52
C GLY A 59 4.20 -0.10 -17.67
N GLY A 60 2.87 -0.31 -17.68
CA GLY A 60 1.89 0.72 -18.02
C GLY A 60 1.01 1.22 -16.88
N GLN A 61 0.99 0.55 -15.73
CA GLN A 61 0.10 0.94 -14.63
C GLN A 61 0.59 2.23 -13.96
N PRO A 62 -0.27 3.25 -13.80
CA PRO A 62 0.06 4.42 -12.99
C PRO A 62 0.17 4.05 -11.50
N ALA A 63 1.01 4.78 -10.76
CA ALA A 63 1.16 4.59 -9.32
C ALA A 63 -0.17 4.84 -8.60
N VAL A 64 -0.57 3.95 -7.71
CA VAL A 64 -1.83 4.01 -6.95
C VAL A 64 -1.66 4.66 -5.58
N TYR A 65 -0.44 4.67 -5.03
CA TYR A 65 -0.08 5.54 -3.91
C TYR A 65 1.19 6.34 -4.17
N GLU A 66 1.26 7.49 -3.50
CA GLU A 66 2.46 8.30 -3.36
C GLU A 66 2.84 8.45 -1.88
N PHE A 67 4.14 8.54 -1.61
CA PHE A 67 4.64 8.88 -0.29
C PHE A 67 4.61 10.38 -0.05
N ARG A 68 4.19 10.76 1.15
CA ARG A 68 4.48 12.06 1.75
C ARG A 68 5.05 11.79 3.14
N GLU A 69 6.37 11.92 3.28
CA GLU A 69 7.11 11.42 4.45
C GLU A 69 6.85 9.93 4.67
N ILE A 70 6.30 9.54 5.83
CA ILE A 70 5.95 8.15 6.18
C ILE A 70 4.53 7.76 5.75
N MET A 71 3.77 8.68 5.16
CA MET A 71 2.35 8.53 4.87
C MET A 71 2.10 8.16 3.41
N LEU A 72 1.12 7.30 3.15
CA LEU A 72 0.71 6.85 1.83
C LEU A 72 -0.63 7.48 1.44
N TYR A 73 -0.62 8.27 0.38
CA TYR A 73 -1.81 8.95 -0.16
C TYR A 73 -2.26 8.30 -1.46
N ARG A 74 -3.56 8.06 -1.60
CA ARG A 74 -4.13 7.53 -2.85
C ARG A 74 -4.01 8.57 -3.97
N THR A 75 -3.46 8.16 -5.11
CA THR A 75 -3.42 8.99 -6.31
C THR A 75 -4.75 8.91 -7.07
N ASN A 76 -4.91 9.70 -8.13
CA ASN A 76 -6.05 9.59 -9.05
C ASN A 76 -6.17 8.23 -9.75
N ALA A 77 -5.08 7.45 -9.78
CA ALA A 77 -5.06 6.13 -10.39
C ALA A 77 -5.55 5.01 -9.45
N HIS A 78 -5.70 5.29 -8.16
CA HIS A 78 -6.19 4.30 -7.22
C HIS A 78 -7.65 3.89 -7.56
N PRO A 79 -8.03 2.60 -7.55
CA PRO A 79 -9.39 2.15 -7.90
C PRO A 79 -10.53 2.78 -7.09
N LYS A 80 -10.21 3.23 -5.87
CA LYS A 80 -11.13 3.96 -4.97
C LYS A 80 -11.08 5.50 -5.13
N GLY A 81 -10.42 5.99 -6.18
CA GLY A 81 -10.14 7.41 -6.40
C GLY A 81 -9.05 7.98 -5.51
N ALA A 82 -8.66 9.22 -5.78
CA ALA A 82 -7.69 9.96 -4.97
C ALA A 82 -8.19 10.17 -3.52
N GLY A 83 -7.25 10.40 -2.61
CA GLY A 83 -7.52 10.70 -1.21
C GLY A 83 -6.75 11.92 -0.75
N GLU A 84 -7.43 12.90 -0.17
CA GLU A 84 -6.78 14.07 0.46
C GLU A 84 -6.10 13.72 1.79
N ARG A 85 -6.48 12.57 2.38
CA ARG A 85 -5.94 12.04 3.62
C ARG A 85 -5.15 10.75 3.34
N PRO A 86 -4.12 10.46 4.14
CA PRO A 86 -3.36 9.24 3.96
C PRO A 86 -4.19 8.04 4.36
N GLU A 87 -4.10 6.95 3.59
CA GLU A 87 -4.78 5.69 3.91
C GLU A 87 -3.93 4.84 4.86
N TYR A 88 -2.60 4.92 4.69
CA TYR A 88 -1.63 4.18 5.50
C TYR A 88 -0.47 5.07 5.95
N TYR A 89 0.23 4.61 6.99
CA TYR A 89 1.56 5.08 7.36
C TYR A 89 2.51 3.90 7.55
N ILE A 90 3.80 4.15 7.31
CA ILE A 90 4.88 3.17 7.49
C ILE A 90 5.60 3.43 8.81
N TYR A 91 5.90 2.35 9.52
CA TYR A 91 6.69 2.36 10.75
C TYR A 91 7.62 1.13 10.77
N ASP A 92 8.82 1.22 11.37
CA ASP A 92 9.77 0.08 11.47
C ASP A 92 9.52 -0.79 12.71
#